data_AF-A0A6G3LLP9-F1
#
_entry.id   AF-A0A6G3LLP9-F1
#
_cell.length_a   1.000
_cell.length_b   1.000
_cell.length_c   1.000
_cell.angle_alpha   90.00
_cell.angle_beta   90.00
_cell.angle_gamma   90.00
#
_symmetry.space_group_name_H-M   'P 1'
#
loop_
_entity.id
_entity.type
_entity.pdbx_description
1 polymer ?
#
loop_
_entity_poly.entity_id
_entity_poly.type
_entity_poly.pdbx_seq_one_letter_code
_entity_poly.pdbx_strand_id
1 'polypeptide(L)'
;MSLKNIFKRELPSDPHQLIKEISSIIDHTNLKPEATLKDLESTCLEAVEHGFYACCIPNFYVENIAKQFAGQVKIATVAGFPHGNMASTVKVKEVETAYVNGADEVDVVANISLFKSGLYSQAIEEVERILDISKSYGGVLKVIIET
;
A
#
# COMPACT_ATOMS: atom_id res chain seq x y z
N MET A 1 0.45 -13.11 -20.67
CA MET A 1 -0.52 -13.76 -19.76
C MET A 1 -1.90 -13.21 -20.13
N SER A 2 -2.87 -14.04 -20.51
CA SER A 2 -4.21 -13.54 -20.89
C SER A 2 -4.93 -12.95 -19.66
N LEU A 3 -5.67 -11.85 -19.81
CA LEU A 3 -6.52 -11.27 -18.75
C LEU A 3 -7.48 -12.32 -18.14
N LYS A 4 -7.87 -13.33 -18.93
CA LYS A 4 -8.69 -14.47 -18.48
C LYS A 4 -8.04 -15.31 -17.37
N ASN A 5 -6.71 -15.26 -17.20
CA ASN A 5 -6.03 -16.03 -16.17
C ASN A 5 -5.93 -15.29 -14.83
N ILE A 6 -6.12 -13.96 -14.84
CA ILE A 6 -6.08 -13.12 -13.63
C ILE A 6 -7.41 -13.25 -12.88
N PHE A 7 -8.51 -13.20 -13.62
CA PHE A 7 -9.83 -13.38 -13.06
C PHE A 7 -10.22 -14.84 -13.25
N LYS A 8 -10.31 -15.62 -12.16
CA LYS A 8 -10.85 -17.00 -12.18
C LYS A 8 -12.36 -17.02 -12.47
N ARG A 9 -12.82 -16.19 -13.41
CA ARG A 9 -14.21 -15.97 -13.83
C ARG A 9 -14.25 -15.39 -15.24
N GLU A 10 -15.43 -15.41 -15.83
CA GLU A 10 -15.69 -14.67 -17.07
C GLU A 10 -15.62 -13.16 -16.84
N LEU A 11 -15.03 -12.45 -17.80
CA LEU A 11 -14.93 -11.00 -17.81
C LEU A 11 -16.22 -10.39 -18.39
N PRO A 12 -16.63 -9.20 -17.93
CA PRO A 12 -17.71 -8.47 -18.57
C PRO A 12 -17.44 -8.28 -20.06
N SER A 13 -18.46 -8.52 -20.89
CA SER A 13 -18.40 -8.25 -22.33
C SER A 13 -18.48 -6.76 -22.65
N ASP A 14 -19.08 -5.97 -21.75
CA ASP A 14 -19.13 -4.51 -21.84
C ASP A 14 -17.79 -3.89 -21.40
N PRO A 15 -17.07 -3.17 -22.28
CA PRO A 15 -15.82 -2.50 -21.93
C PRO A 15 -15.95 -1.51 -20.76
N HIS A 16 -17.09 -0.83 -20.62
CA HIS A 16 -17.27 0.14 -19.53
C HIS A 16 -17.34 -0.53 -18.16
N GLN A 17 -18.08 -1.64 -18.07
CA GLN A 17 -18.13 -2.46 -16.87
C GLN A 17 -16.76 -3.07 -16.54
N LEU A 18 -16.03 -3.55 -17.56
CA LEU A 18 -14.67 -4.07 -17.36
C LEU A 18 -13.71 -3.01 -16.81
N ILE A 19 -13.74 -1.79 -17.36
CA ILE A 19 -12.92 -0.67 -16.88
C ILE A 19 -13.25 -0.37 -15.42
N LYS A 20 -14.53 -0.29 -15.06
CA LYS A 20 -14.95 -0.03 -13.69
C LYS A 20 -14.46 -1.10 -12.71
N GLU A 21 -14.54 -2.37 -13.09
CA GLU A 21 -14.05 -3.50 -12.28
C GLU A 21 -12.53 -3.43 -12.07
N ILE A 22 -11.78 -3.11 -13.13
CA ILE A 22 -10.32 -2.97 -13.05
C ILE A 22 -9.92 -1.74 -12.23
N SER A 23 -10.56 -0.58 -12.45
CA SER A 23 -10.28 0.64 -11.69
C SER A 23 -10.41 0.38 -10.18
N SER A 24 -11.47 -0.30 -9.76
CA SER A 24 -11.77 -0.56 -8.35
C SER A 24 -10.78 -1.50 -7.62
N ILE A 25 -9.73 -1.96 -8.28
CA ILE A 25 -8.67 -2.79 -7.70
C ILE A 25 -7.26 -2.23 -7.95
N ILE A 26 -7.16 -0.99 -8.46
CA ILE A 26 -5.88 -0.31 -8.72
C ILE A 26 -5.51 0.56 -7.53
N ASP A 27 -4.27 0.41 -7.08
CA ASP A 27 -3.57 1.36 -6.21
C ASP A 27 -2.72 2.28 -7.08
N HIS A 28 -3.21 3.50 -7.34
CA HIS A 28 -2.50 4.47 -8.17
C HIS A 28 -1.31 5.02 -7.40
N THR A 29 -0.11 4.81 -7.92
CA THR A 29 1.11 4.88 -7.09
C THR A 29 2.06 5.96 -7.58
N ASN A 30 2.53 6.81 -6.67
CA ASN A 30 3.64 7.72 -6.90
C ASN A 30 4.61 7.71 -5.71
N LEU A 31 5.65 6.87 -5.82
CA LEU A 31 6.71 6.72 -4.81
C LEU A 31 8.06 7.26 -5.30
N LYS A 32 8.05 8.15 -6.29
CA LYS A 32 9.29 8.74 -6.81
C LYS A 32 9.94 9.58 -5.70
N PRO A 33 11.27 9.47 -5.50
CA PRO A 33 11.96 10.21 -4.44
C PRO A 33 11.88 11.74 -4.62
N GLU A 34 11.69 12.21 -5.84
CA GLU A 34 11.53 13.63 -6.20
C GLU A 34 10.07 14.13 -6.21
N ALA A 35 9.08 13.27 -5.92
CA ALA A 35 7.67 13.67 -5.95
C ALA A 35 7.40 14.76 -4.91
N THR A 36 6.89 15.90 -5.38
CA THR A 36 6.48 17.00 -4.51
C THR A 36 5.07 16.79 -3.97
N LEU A 37 4.70 17.52 -2.91
CA LEU A 37 3.33 17.48 -2.38
C LEU A 37 2.28 17.72 -3.48
N LYS A 38 2.53 18.66 -4.41
CA LYS A 38 1.63 18.95 -5.53
C LYS A 38 1.49 17.77 -6.50
N ASP A 39 2.58 17.04 -6.75
CA ASP A 39 2.54 15.85 -7.60
C ASP A 39 1.70 14.74 -6.94
N LEU A 40 1.80 14.61 -5.62
CA LEU A 40 1.02 13.65 -4.84
C LEU A 40 -0.47 14.02 -4.79
N GLU A 41 -0.79 15.32 -4.63
CA GLU A 41 -2.17 15.81 -4.74
C GLU A 41 -2.77 15.51 -6.13
N SER A 42 -2.01 15.74 -7.21
CA SER A 42 -2.44 15.39 -8.58
C SER A 42 -2.70 13.89 -8.71
N THR A 43 -1.81 13.07 -8.16
CA THR A 43 -1.96 11.60 -8.17
C THR A 43 -3.25 11.18 -7.46
N CYS A 44 -3.57 11.79 -6.30
CA CYS A 44 -4.81 11.51 -5.59
C CYS A 44 -6.06 11.97 -6.38
N LEU A 45 -6.01 13.12 -7.05
CA LEU A 45 -7.10 13.62 -7.88
C LEU A 45 -7.40 12.68 -9.06
N GLU A 46 -6.36 12.19 -9.73
CA GLU A 46 -6.49 11.18 -10.80
C GLU A 46 -7.14 9.89 -10.27
N ALA A 47 -6.76 9.46 -9.07
CA ALA A 47 -7.34 8.28 -8.44
C ALA A 47 -8.83 8.45 -8.15
N VAL A 48 -9.25 9.63 -7.68
CA VAL A 48 -10.66 9.97 -7.50
C VAL A 48 -11.39 10.03 -8.85
N GLU A 49 -10.83 10.70 -9.86
CA GLU A 49 -11.43 10.85 -11.19
C GLU A 49 -11.69 9.50 -11.86
N HIS A 50 -10.74 8.57 -11.75
CA HIS A 50 -10.83 7.26 -12.41
C HIS A 50 -11.49 6.17 -11.56
N GLY A 51 -11.89 6.49 -10.32
CA GLY A 51 -12.48 5.52 -9.40
C GLY A 51 -11.52 4.40 -9.02
N PHE A 52 -10.25 4.74 -8.82
CA PHE A 52 -9.25 3.82 -8.32
C PHE A 52 -9.48 3.49 -6.84
N TYR A 53 -8.98 2.34 -6.40
CA TYR A 53 -9.22 1.86 -5.04
C TYR A 53 -8.45 2.70 -4.02
N ALA A 54 -7.15 2.87 -4.23
CA ALA A 54 -6.28 3.64 -3.37
C ALA A 54 -5.31 4.53 -4.15
N CYS A 55 -4.73 5.51 -3.46
CA CYS A 55 -3.55 6.25 -3.88
C CYS A 55 -2.38 5.89 -2.96
N CYS A 56 -1.31 5.33 -3.52
CA CYS A 56 -0.11 4.92 -2.79
C CYS A 56 0.99 5.98 -2.88
N ILE A 57 1.33 6.58 -1.74
CA ILE A 57 2.24 7.73 -1.63
C ILE A 57 3.35 7.50 -0.59
N PRO A 58 4.43 8.30 -0.56
CA PRO A 58 5.48 8.17 0.45
C PRO A 58 4.94 8.47 1.84
N ASN A 59 5.35 7.68 2.84
CA ASN A 59 4.84 7.75 4.22
C ASN A 59 4.94 9.15 4.82
N PHE A 60 6.02 9.87 4.50
CA PHE A 60 6.25 11.25 4.94
C PHE A 60 5.08 12.21 4.65
N TYR A 61 4.37 12.02 3.53
CA TYR A 61 3.30 12.92 3.09
C TYR A 61 1.90 12.47 3.52
N VAL A 62 1.75 11.34 4.22
CA VAL A 62 0.45 10.81 4.61
C VAL A 62 -0.35 11.81 5.42
N GLU A 63 0.26 12.50 6.40
CA GLU A 63 -0.48 13.47 7.22
C GLU A 63 -1.03 14.64 6.39
N ASN A 64 -0.27 15.09 5.37
CA ASN A 64 -0.69 16.17 4.48
C ASN A 64 -1.86 15.75 3.59
N ILE A 65 -1.80 14.55 3.03
CA ILE A 65 -2.73 14.08 1.99
C ILE A 65 -3.99 13.46 2.60
N ALA A 66 -3.89 12.67 3.66
CA ALA A 66 -5.01 11.90 4.18
C ALA A 66 -6.21 12.76 4.60
N LYS A 67 -5.94 13.90 5.25
CA LYS A 67 -7.00 14.84 5.65
C LYS A 67 -7.73 15.46 4.45
N GLN A 68 -7.02 15.72 3.34
CA GLN A 68 -7.57 16.36 2.16
C GLN A 68 -8.45 15.41 1.32
N PHE A 69 -8.09 14.13 1.27
CA PHE A 69 -8.75 13.14 0.42
C PHE A 69 -9.63 12.15 1.20
N ALA A 70 -9.86 12.41 2.50
CA ALA A 70 -10.69 11.60 3.37
C ALA A 70 -12.07 11.31 2.76
N GLY A 71 -12.40 10.02 2.62
CA GLY A 71 -13.68 9.56 2.08
C GLY A 71 -13.82 9.63 0.55
N GLN A 72 -12.83 10.16 -0.16
CA GLN A 72 -12.84 10.24 -1.63
C GLN A 72 -12.05 9.09 -2.27
N VAL A 73 -10.88 8.77 -1.73
CA VAL A 73 -10.02 7.65 -2.14
C VAL A 73 -9.27 7.12 -0.92
N LYS A 74 -8.92 5.83 -0.91
CA LYS A 74 -8.09 5.25 0.16
C LYS A 74 -6.66 5.77 0.06
N ILE A 75 -6.04 6.06 1.20
CA ILE A 75 -4.62 6.42 1.24
C ILE A 75 -3.81 5.19 1.64
N ALA A 76 -3.05 4.69 0.67
CA ALA A 76 -2.04 3.66 0.88
C ALA A 76 -0.66 4.31 1.04
N THR A 77 0.22 3.65 1.79
CA THR A 77 1.63 4.03 1.84
C THR A 77 2.51 2.80 1.98
N VAL A 78 3.81 3.00 2.00
CA VAL A 78 4.80 1.95 2.15
C VAL A 78 5.52 2.04 3.49
N ALA A 79 5.98 0.90 4.00
CA ALA A 79 6.87 0.84 5.15
C ALA A 79 8.02 -0.13 4.89
N GLY A 80 9.17 0.19 5.43
CA GLY A 80 10.38 -0.57 5.19
C GLY A 80 10.79 -0.59 3.71
N PHE A 81 10.38 0.39 2.91
CA PHE A 81 10.55 0.38 1.47
C PHE A 81 11.84 1.08 1.01
N PRO A 82 12.51 0.61 -0.05
CA PRO A 82 12.16 -0.56 -0.87
C PRO A 82 12.77 -1.88 -0.39
N HIS A 83 13.72 -1.87 0.55
CA HIS A 83 14.60 -3.02 0.78
C HIS A 83 14.17 -3.98 1.90
N GLY A 84 13.29 -3.56 2.81
CA GLY A 84 12.75 -4.40 3.91
C GLY A 84 13.75 -4.78 5.01
N ASN A 85 15.02 -4.38 4.93
CA ASN A 85 16.11 -4.85 5.79
C ASN A 85 16.47 -3.91 6.97
N MET A 86 15.60 -2.95 7.28
CA MET A 86 15.73 -2.10 8.46
C MET A 86 15.42 -2.90 9.73
N ALA A 87 15.83 -2.37 10.88
CA ALA A 87 15.46 -2.96 12.16
C ALA A 87 13.94 -3.07 12.32
N SER A 88 13.46 -4.22 12.80
CA SER A 88 12.02 -4.49 13.02
C SER A 88 11.33 -3.39 13.84
N THR A 89 12.01 -2.88 14.87
CA THR A 89 11.50 -1.78 15.71
C THR A 89 11.23 -0.49 14.93
N VAL A 90 12.05 -0.20 13.92
CA VAL A 90 11.87 0.97 13.04
C VAL A 90 10.68 0.75 12.11
N LYS A 91 10.56 -0.43 11.49
CA LYS A 91 9.42 -0.75 10.62
C LYS A 91 8.09 -0.73 11.37
N VAL A 92 8.05 -1.30 12.58
CA VAL A 92 6.87 -1.23 13.46
C VAL A 92 6.48 0.22 13.73
N LYS A 93 7.45 1.09 14.04
CA LYS A 93 7.16 2.50 14.32
C LYS A 93 6.73 3.28 13.08
N GLU A 94 7.32 2.98 11.92
CA GLU A 94 6.96 3.58 10.63
C GLU A 94 5.50 3.24 10.26
N VAL A 95 5.08 1.99 10.47
CA VAL A 95 3.70 1.54 10.26
C VAL A 95 2.73 2.22 11.23
N GLU A 96 3.06 2.26 12.52
CA GLU A 96 2.24 2.97 13.52
C GLU A 96 2.08 4.44 13.14
N THR A 97 3.17 5.08 12.70
CA THR A 97 3.16 6.50 12.30
C THR A 97 2.29 6.74 11.07
N ALA A 98 2.33 5.84 10.07
CA ALA A 98 1.45 5.92 8.91
C ALA A 98 -0.03 5.89 9.31
N TYR A 99 -0.44 4.95 10.18
CA TYR A 99 -1.83 4.86 10.62
C TYR A 99 -2.25 6.03 11.50
N VAL A 100 -1.39 6.51 12.41
CA VAL A 100 -1.63 7.74 13.19
C VAL A 100 -1.87 8.94 12.27
N ASN A 101 -1.14 9.01 11.16
CA ASN A 101 -1.26 10.08 10.18
C ASN A 101 -2.45 9.93 9.22
N GLY A 102 -3.20 8.82 9.30
CA GLY A 102 -4.43 8.61 8.55
C GLY A 102 -4.31 7.73 7.30
N ALA A 103 -3.26 6.91 7.17
CA ALA A 103 -3.24 5.87 6.14
C ALA A 103 -4.38 4.87 6.37
N ASP A 104 -5.04 4.44 5.30
CA ASP A 104 -5.96 3.31 5.30
C ASP A 104 -5.22 1.98 5.15
N GLU A 105 -4.13 1.99 4.38
CA GLU A 105 -3.36 0.80 4.01
C GLU A 105 -1.85 1.04 4.11
N VAL A 106 -1.10 0.01 4.52
CA VAL A 106 0.36 0.04 4.54
C VAL A 106 0.92 -1.20 3.86
N ASP A 107 1.75 -0.98 2.85
CA ASP A 107 2.45 -2.00 2.09
C ASP A 107 3.88 -2.13 2.65
N VAL A 108 4.09 -3.11 3.53
CA VAL A 108 5.38 -3.33 4.19
C VAL A 108 6.27 -4.28 3.38
N VAL A 109 7.55 -3.94 3.21
CA VAL A 109 8.51 -4.89 2.63
C VAL A 109 8.96 -5.91 3.67
N ALA A 110 8.75 -7.18 3.37
CA ALA A 110 9.23 -8.29 4.18
C ALA A 110 10.76 -8.22 4.32
N ASN A 111 11.30 -8.67 5.44
CA ASN A 111 12.74 -8.80 5.56
C ASN A 111 13.25 -10.02 4.76
N ILE A 112 13.52 -9.80 3.48
CA ILE A 112 13.98 -10.84 2.55
C ILE A 112 15.31 -11.43 3.01
N SER A 113 16.17 -10.63 3.64
CA SER A 113 17.46 -11.09 4.18
C SER A 113 17.27 -12.15 5.26
N LEU A 114 16.33 -11.95 6.21
CA LEU A 114 16.01 -12.97 7.22
C LEU A 114 15.51 -14.26 6.57
N PHE A 115 14.61 -14.16 5.60
CA PHE A 115 14.05 -15.32 4.92
C PHE A 115 15.11 -16.11 4.13
N LYS A 116 15.97 -15.42 3.38
CA LYS A 116 17.08 -16.04 2.64
C LYS A 116 18.17 -16.60 3.56
N SER A 117 18.28 -16.10 4.79
CA SER A 117 19.19 -16.60 5.81
C SER A 117 18.62 -17.77 6.63
N GLY A 118 17.38 -18.21 6.35
CA GLY A 118 16.71 -19.27 7.11
C GLY A 118 16.21 -18.84 8.50
N LEU A 119 16.24 -17.53 8.79
CA LEU A 119 15.80 -16.95 10.06
C LEU A 119 14.28 -16.69 10.05
N TYR A 120 13.50 -17.73 9.74
CA TYR A 120 12.06 -17.63 9.51
C TYR A 120 11.29 -17.12 10.72
N SER A 121 11.64 -17.58 11.93
CA SER A 121 10.97 -17.14 13.15
C SER A 121 11.06 -15.62 13.35
N GLN A 122 12.22 -15.02 13.04
CA GLN A 122 12.42 -13.57 13.16
C GLN A 122 11.63 -12.81 12.08
N ALA A 123 11.57 -13.35 10.86
CA ALA A 123 10.76 -12.77 9.78
C ALA A 123 9.25 -12.81 10.11
N ILE A 124 8.78 -13.91 10.69
CA ILE A 124 7.38 -14.08 11.11
C ILE A 124 7.06 -13.13 12.27
N GLU A 125 7.89 -13.10 13.32
CA GLU A 125 7.69 -12.24 14.49
C GLU A 125 7.58 -10.76 14.09
N GLU A 126 8.41 -10.31 13.15
CA GLU A 126 8.35 -8.94 12.64
C GLU A 126 7.00 -8.63 11.97
N VAL A 127 6.50 -9.52 11.10
CA VAL A 127 5.22 -9.34 10.42
C VAL A 127 4.05 -9.43 11.40
N GLU A 128 4.10 -10.34 12.38
CA GLU A 128 3.07 -10.46 13.42
C GLU A 128 2.93 -9.17 14.23
N ARG A 129 4.06 -8.57 14.66
CA ARG A 129 4.05 -7.29 15.39
C ARG A 129 3.46 -6.16 14.56
N ILE A 130 3.79 -6.10 13.27
CA ILE A 130 3.26 -5.09 12.35
C ILE A 130 1.77 -5.30 12.10
N LEU A 131 1.32 -6.56 11.99
CA LEU A 131 -0.08 -6.92 11.84
C LEU A 131 -0.92 -6.52 13.06
N ASP A 132 -0.39 -6.69 14.28
CA ASP A 132 -1.10 -6.28 15.49
C ASP A 132 -1.34 -4.77 15.54
N ILE A 133 -0.35 -3.97 15.13
CA ILE A 133 -0.52 -2.51 14.97
C ILE A 133 -1.58 -2.21 13.90
N SER A 134 -1.46 -2.82 12.72
CA SER A 134 -2.45 -2.59 11.65
C SER A 134 -3.89 -2.87 12.10
N LYS A 135 -4.10 -3.99 12.81
CA LYS A 135 -5.40 -4.34 13.39
C LYS A 135 -5.89 -3.34 14.43
N SER A 136 -5.03 -2.78 15.28
CA SER A 136 -5.45 -1.81 16.29
C SER A 136 -5.98 -0.51 15.71
N TYR A 137 -5.60 -0.18 14.46
CA TYR A 137 -6.12 0.96 13.71
C TYR A 137 -7.23 0.58 12.71
N GLY A 138 -7.58 -0.71 12.60
CA GLY A 138 -8.52 -1.19 11.58
C GLY A 138 -8.01 -1.02 10.14
N GLY A 139 -6.70 -0.89 9.97
CA GLY A 139 -6.06 -0.69 8.67
C GLY A 139 -5.84 -2.00 7.91
N VAL A 140 -5.50 -1.86 6.62
CA VAL A 140 -5.08 -2.99 5.78
C VAL A 140 -3.55 -3.07 5.79
N LEU A 141 -3.01 -4.27 5.98
CA LEU A 141 -1.58 -4.56 5.83
C LEU A 141 -1.36 -5.42 4.59
N LYS A 142 -0.48 -4.98 3.69
CA LYS A 142 0.05 -5.81 2.60
C LYS A 142 1.52 -6.08 2.84
N VAL A 143 2.00 -7.27 2.48
CA VAL A 143 3.41 -7.65 2.65
C VAL A 143 4.04 -7.87 1.28
N ILE A 144 4.98 -7.01 0.91
CA ILE A 144 5.77 -7.12 -0.33
C ILE A 144 6.84 -8.19 -0.11
N ILE A 145 6.84 -9.22 -0.96
CA ILE A 145 7.73 -10.40 -0.85
C ILE A 145 8.94 -10.37 -1.79
N GLU A 146 9.03 -9.39 -2.69
CA GLU A 146 10.12 -9.19 -3.67
C GLU A 146 10.53 -10.46 -4.44
N THR A 147 9.79 -10.76 -5.53
CA THR A 147 9.89 -12.01 -6.31
C THR A 147 10.94 -11.99 -7.41
#